data_AF-A0A1J4YTN6-F1
#
_entry.id   AF-A0A1J4YTN6-F1
#
_cell.length_a   1.000
_cell.length_b   1.000
_cell.length_c   1.000
_cell.angle_alpha   90.00
_cell.angle_beta   90.00
_cell.angle_gamma   90.00
#
_symmetry.space_group_name_H-M   'P 1'
#
loop_
_entity.id
_entity.type
_entity.pdbx_description
1 polymer ?
#
loop_
_entity_poly.entity_id
_entity_poly.type
_entity_poly.pdbx_seq_one_letter_code
_entity_poly.pdbx_strand_id
1 'polypeptide(L)'
;MLWADYRRKKAVQVRLIRALPGFFWFVAFAYVAILLSGGLPVPARGLFALYADETVSTLSNLAVLFLIMVIVDASRLGDRFIQLLDSAPSNWPCAAAHAADWGVNEGSIVYWLDVRFVAELTHTLGKFIWYPMASLFLLVAARNAIFDNSVFSYGLAIALAILLIHLFTCAFWLQRGAIAMRKKAVDALNKQLRVLHSTNTSEQEISRLKELIADIENITEGAFTPFMQQPPVRAVLLILSGGSGLPFLDQLF
;
A
#
# COMPACT_ATOMS: atom_id res chain seq x y z
N MET A 1 -20.21 -12.37 -10.24
CA MET A 1 -20.63 -10.95 -10.09
C MET A 1 -19.57 -10.08 -9.39
N LEU A 2 -18.96 -10.53 -8.28
CA LEU A 2 -17.91 -9.78 -7.52
C LEU A 2 -16.75 -9.22 -8.37
N TRP A 3 -16.23 -9.99 -9.34
CA TRP A 3 -15.13 -9.54 -10.21
C TRP A 3 -15.53 -8.37 -11.14
N ALA A 4 -16.76 -8.38 -11.66
CA ALA A 4 -17.26 -7.32 -12.53
C ALA A 4 -17.44 -6.02 -11.75
N ASP A 5 -17.93 -6.09 -10.51
CA ASP A 5 -18.04 -4.94 -9.61
C ASP A 5 -16.67 -4.42 -9.18
N TYR A 6 -15.71 -5.30 -8.92
CA TYR A 6 -14.32 -4.91 -8.65
C TYR A 6 -13.70 -4.21 -9.86
N ARG A 7 -13.86 -4.73 -11.09
CA ARG A 7 -13.37 -4.06 -12.31
C ARG A 7 -14.05 -2.72 -12.56
N ARG A 8 -15.36 -2.61 -12.31
CA ARG A 8 -16.11 -1.36 -12.46
C ARG A 8 -15.67 -0.31 -11.42
N LYS A 9 -15.42 -0.72 -10.18
CA LYS A 9 -14.85 0.14 -9.12
C LYS A 9 -13.37 0.46 -9.31
N LYS A 10 -12.63 -0.38 -10.05
CA LYS A 10 -11.25 -0.14 -10.48
C LYS A 10 -11.17 0.82 -11.68
N ALA A 11 -12.28 1.19 -12.33
CA ALA A 11 -12.24 2.20 -13.38
C ALA A 11 -11.68 3.53 -12.82
N VAL A 12 -10.71 4.12 -13.54
CA VAL A 12 -9.99 5.33 -13.09
C VAL A 12 -10.99 6.46 -12.80
N GLN A 13 -12.03 6.61 -13.61
CA GLN A 13 -13.07 7.63 -13.43
C GLN A 13 -13.84 7.51 -12.11
N VAL A 14 -14.21 6.29 -11.70
CA VAL A 14 -14.92 6.05 -10.44
C VAL A 14 -14.02 6.32 -9.24
N ARG A 15 -12.72 5.98 -9.36
CA ARG A 15 -11.71 6.29 -8.35
C ARG A 15 -11.52 7.80 -8.18
N LEU A 16 -11.44 8.54 -9.29
CA LEU A 16 -11.30 10.00 -9.27
C LEU A 16 -12.50 10.64 -8.56
N ILE A 17 -13.72 10.28 -8.94
CA ILE A 17 -14.95 10.84 -8.35
C ILE A 17 -15.04 10.54 -6.84
N ARG A 18 -14.63 9.34 -6.42
CA ARG A 18 -14.68 8.93 -5.00
C ARG A 18 -13.60 9.58 -4.13
N ALA A 19 -12.46 9.98 -4.73
CA ALA A 19 -11.40 10.69 -4.04
C ALA A 19 -11.72 12.18 -3.80
N LEU A 20 -12.58 12.79 -4.63
CA LEU A 20 -12.88 14.22 -4.57
C LEU A 20 -13.41 14.73 -3.22
N PRO A 21 -14.38 14.07 -2.55
CA PRO A 21 -14.91 14.59 -1.28
C PRO A 21 -13.84 14.69 -0.18
N GLY A 22 -12.99 13.66 -0.06
CA GLY A 22 -11.90 13.68 0.91
C GLY A 22 -10.79 14.66 0.53
N PHE A 23 -10.53 14.83 -0.77
CA PHE A 23 -9.62 15.87 -1.27
C PHE A 23 -10.10 17.25 -0.85
N PHE A 24 -11.35 17.64 -1.15
CA PHE A 24 -11.87 18.95 -0.78
C PHE A 24 -11.92 19.18 0.72
N TRP A 25 -12.27 18.16 1.49
CA TRP A 25 -12.27 18.24 2.96
C TRP A 25 -10.86 18.48 3.51
N PHE A 26 -9.86 17.77 3.00
CA PHE A 26 -8.47 17.94 3.44
C PHE A 26 -7.90 19.29 3.00
N VAL A 27 -8.24 19.76 1.80
CA VAL A 27 -7.88 21.12 1.34
C VAL A 27 -8.46 22.17 2.30
N ALA A 28 -9.74 22.05 2.67
CA ALA A 28 -10.37 22.97 3.61
C ALA A 28 -9.69 22.94 4.99
N PHE A 29 -9.38 21.75 5.50
CA PHE A 29 -8.63 21.58 6.75
C PHE A 29 -7.24 22.22 6.68
N ALA A 30 -6.47 21.94 5.63
CA ALA A 30 -5.13 22.48 5.44
C ALA A 30 -5.16 24.01 5.30
N TYR A 31 -6.15 24.56 4.60
CA TYR A 31 -6.33 26.00 4.46
C TYR A 31 -6.60 26.67 5.82
N VAL A 32 -7.51 26.11 6.63
CA VAL A 32 -7.77 26.62 7.99
C VAL A 32 -6.53 26.51 8.87
N ALA A 33 -5.80 25.39 8.82
CA ALA A 33 -4.58 25.19 9.59
C ALA A 33 -3.50 26.23 9.24
N ILE A 34 -3.34 26.55 7.95
CA ILE A 34 -2.40 27.57 7.47
C ILE A 34 -2.81 28.97 7.93
N LEU A 35 -4.11 29.31 7.87
CA LEU A 35 -4.63 30.59 8.36
C LEU A 35 -4.37 30.77 9.86
N LEU A 36 -4.61 29.72 10.65
CA LEU A 36 -4.36 29.74 12.10
C LEU A 36 -2.88 29.89 12.46
N SER A 37 -1.97 29.41 11.60
CA SER A 37 -0.52 29.56 11.78
C SER A 37 0.05 30.90 11.28
N GLY A 38 -0.79 31.87 10.93
CA GLY A 38 -0.35 33.20 10.48
C GLY A 38 0.00 33.29 9.00
N GLY A 39 -0.45 32.32 8.18
CA GLY A 39 -0.23 32.30 6.73
C GLY A 39 1.07 31.62 6.30
N LEU A 40 1.39 31.73 5.00
CA LEU A 40 2.63 31.25 4.42
C LEU A 40 3.60 32.43 4.30
N PRO A 41 4.73 32.44 5.04
CA PRO A 41 5.74 33.48 4.87
C PRO A 41 6.50 33.20 3.57
N VAL A 42 6.27 34.02 2.54
CA VAL A 42 6.94 33.91 1.23
C VAL A 42 8.05 34.95 1.15
N PRO A 43 9.35 34.56 1.18
CA PRO A 43 10.47 35.50 1.06
C PRO A 43 10.70 35.89 -0.42
N ALA A 44 9.70 36.50 -1.07
CA ALA A 44 9.82 36.87 -2.48
C ALA A 44 10.38 38.29 -2.67
N ARG A 45 11.43 38.41 -3.50
CA ARG A 45 11.96 39.69 -3.98
C ARG A 45 11.25 40.08 -5.28
N GLY A 46 10.06 40.68 -5.15
CA GLY A 46 9.26 41.21 -6.27
C GLY A 46 7.97 40.42 -6.55
N LEU A 47 7.00 41.09 -7.18
CA LEU A 47 5.65 40.55 -7.42
C LEU A 47 5.65 39.29 -8.31
N PHE A 48 6.46 39.26 -9.38
CA PHE A 48 6.52 38.10 -10.27
C PHE A 48 7.08 36.86 -9.58
N ALA A 49 8.14 37.01 -8.77
CA ALA A 49 8.72 35.93 -8.00
C ALA A 49 7.73 35.40 -6.94
N LEU A 50 6.95 36.30 -6.32
CA LEU A 50 5.91 35.93 -5.34
C LEU A 50 4.81 35.10 -5.98
N TYR A 51 4.23 35.55 -7.10
CA TYR A 51 3.17 34.81 -7.79
C TYR A 51 3.65 33.47 -8.35
N ALA A 52 4.86 33.41 -8.90
CA ALA A 52 5.43 32.18 -9.42
C ALA A 52 5.64 31.14 -8.31
N ASP A 53 6.26 31.54 -7.19
CA ASP A 53 6.48 30.67 -6.04
C ASP A 53 5.16 30.17 -5.43
N GLU A 54 4.22 31.09 -5.16
CA GLU A 54 2.92 30.76 -4.58
C GLU A 54 2.14 29.79 -5.45
N THR A 55 2.12 30.03 -6.78
CA THR A 55 1.38 29.18 -7.72
C THR A 55 2.01 27.79 -7.83
N VAL A 56 3.33 27.71 -8.00
CA VAL A 56 4.05 26.43 -8.15
C VAL A 56 3.96 25.62 -6.85
N SER A 57 4.14 26.26 -5.71
CA SER A 57 4.06 25.63 -4.40
C SER A 57 2.64 25.13 -4.10
N THR A 58 1.62 25.95 -4.37
CA THR A 58 0.21 25.54 -4.19
C THR A 58 -0.15 24.38 -5.10
N LEU A 59 0.24 24.44 -6.38
CA LEU A 59 -0.05 23.41 -7.35
C LEU A 59 0.64 22.08 -7.00
N SER A 60 1.90 22.12 -6.55
CA SER A 60 2.62 20.92 -6.14
C SER A 60 2.00 20.27 -4.89
N ASN A 61 1.62 21.05 -3.89
CA ASN A 61 0.91 20.55 -2.70
C ASN A 61 -0.43 19.88 -3.08
N LEU A 62 -1.22 20.53 -3.95
CA LEU A 62 -2.51 19.99 -4.39
C LEU A 62 -2.32 18.70 -5.21
N ALA A 63 -1.31 18.65 -6.08
CA ALA A 63 -0.99 17.45 -6.86
C ALA A 63 -0.60 16.28 -5.96
N VAL A 64 0.27 16.51 -4.96
CA VAL A 64 0.66 15.48 -3.99
C VAL A 64 -0.53 15.00 -3.17
N LEU A 65 -1.36 15.93 -2.66
CA LEU A 65 -2.56 15.61 -1.92
C LEU A 65 -3.51 14.73 -2.75
N PHE A 66 -3.74 15.11 -4.00
CA PHE A 66 -4.59 14.37 -4.91
C PHE A 66 -4.06 12.95 -5.15
N LEU A 67 -2.76 12.82 -5.40
CA LEU A 67 -2.09 11.54 -5.58
C LEU A 67 -2.24 10.64 -4.35
N ILE A 68 -2.06 11.20 -3.14
CA ILE A 68 -2.25 10.46 -1.89
C ILE A 68 -3.69 9.97 -1.76
N MET A 69 -4.67 10.82 -2.03
CA MET A 69 -6.07 10.46 -1.90
C MET A 69 -6.48 9.34 -2.86
N VAL A 70 -5.97 9.35 -4.10
CA VAL A 70 -6.17 8.27 -5.08
C VAL A 70 -5.57 6.95 -4.57
N ILE A 71 -4.41 6.99 -3.92
CA ILE A 71 -3.74 5.79 -3.40
C ILE A 71 -4.42 5.26 -2.15
N VAL A 72 -4.85 6.14 -1.24
CA VAL A 72 -5.67 5.77 -0.07
C VAL A 72 -6.93 5.05 -0.53
N ASP A 73 -7.60 5.56 -1.56
CA ASP A 73 -8.81 4.95 -2.13
C ASP A 73 -8.53 3.57 -2.76
N ALA A 74 -7.42 3.44 -3.50
CA ALA A 74 -7.00 2.18 -4.09
C ALA A 74 -6.68 1.12 -3.03
N SER A 75 -6.00 1.51 -1.96
CA SER A 75 -5.66 0.64 -0.83
C SER A 75 -6.91 0.19 -0.07
N ARG A 76 -7.85 1.10 0.22
CA ARG A 76 -9.14 0.76 0.86
C ARG A 76 -9.98 -0.19 0.02
N LEU A 77 -9.99 -0.02 -1.31
CA LEU A 77 -10.68 -0.94 -2.21
C LEU A 77 -10.01 -2.32 -2.23
N GLY A 78 -8.68 -2.36 -2.19
CA GLY A 78 -7.89 -3.59 -2.06
C GLY A 78 -8.21 -4.34 -0.77
N ASP A 79 -8.17 -3.65 0.37
CA ASP A 79 -8.50 -4.24 1.68
C ASP A 79 -9.93 -4.77 1.73
N ARG A 80 -10.91 -3.99 1.25
CA ARG A 80 -12.30 -4.47 1.16
C ARG A 80 -12.45 -5.68 0.25
N PHE A 81 -11.67 -5.75 -0.84
CA PHE A 81 -11.68 -6.92 -1.73
C PHE A 81 -11.10 -8.16 -1.02
N ILE A 82 -10.00 -8.00 -0.28
CA ILE A 82 -9.40 -9.06 0.54
C ILE A 82 -10.41 -9.57 1.58
N GLN A 83 -11.10 -8.67 2.29
CA GLN A 83 -12.14 -9.05 3.26
C GLN A 83 -13.32 -9.78 2.60
N LEU A 84 -13.73 -9.37 1.40
CA LEU A 84 -14.80 -10.04 0.66
C LEU A 84 -14.38 -11.44 0.19
N LEU A 85 -13.13 -11.61 -0.24
CA LEU A 85 -12.56 -12.90 -0.65
C LEU A 85 -12.45 -13.86 0.54
N ASP A 86 -12.12 -13.35 1.73
CA ASP A 86 -12.07 -14.13 2.97
C ASP A 86 -13.48 -14.54 3.49
N SER A 87 -14.53 -13.80 3.11
CA SER A 87 -15.89 -14.01 3.64
C SER A 87 -16.74 -14.98 2.82
N ALA A 88 -16.36 -15.29 1.59
CA ALA A 88 -17.16 -16.13 0.69
C ALA A 88 -16.27 -17.16 -0.02
N PRO A 89 -16.74 -18.41 -0.21
CA PRO A 89 -15.98 -19.41 -0.96
C PRO A 89 -15.74 -18.94 -2.40
N SER A 90 -14.47 -18.80 -2.76
CA SER A 90 -14.04 -18.34 -4.07
C SER A 90 -14.26 -19.43 -5.12
N ASN A 91 -14.92 -19.09 -6.22
CA ASN A 91 -15.11 -19.99 -7.37
C ASN A 91 -14.17 -19.58 -8.50
N TRP A 92 -13.04 -20.27 -8.62
CA TRP A 92 -12.04 -20.05 -9.66
C TRP A 92 -12.24 -21.04 -10.82
N PRO A 93 -12.44 -20.57 -12.07
CA PRO A 93 -12.65 -21.46 -13.21
C PRO A 93 -11.42 -22.31 -13.56
N CYS A 94 -10.24 -21.92 -13.08
CA CYS A 94 -8.98 -22.67 -13.24
C CYS A 94 -8.66 -23.58 -12.05
N ALA A 95 -9.50 -23.64 -11.01
CA ALA A 95 -9.25 -24.44 -9.82
C ALA A 95 -9.13 -25.93 -10.17
N ALA A 96 -10.09 -26.49 -10.90
CA ALA A 96 -10.06 -27.89 -11.33
C ALA A 96 -8.78 -28.27 -12.10
N ALA A 97 -8.25 -27.38 -12.95
CA ALA A 97 -7.02 -27.63 -13.69
C ALA A 97 -5.79 -27.63 -12.77
N HIS A 98 -5.64 -26.64 -11.90
CA HIS A 98 -4.51 -26.59 -10.97
C HIS A 98 -4.59 -27.68 -9.89
N ALA A 99 -5.80 -28.08 -9.48
CA ALA A 99 -6.03 -29.20 -8.58
C ALA A 99 -5.54 -30.51 -9.20
N ALA A 100 -5.75 -30.71 -10.50
CA ALA A 100 -5.25 -31.87 -11.24
C ALA A 100 -3.72 -31.86 -11.35
N ASP A 101 -3.11 -30.70 -11.65
CA ASP A 101 -1.65 -30.56 -11.77
C ASP A 101 -0.93 -30.85 -10.44
N TRP A 102 -1.48 -30.36 -9.33
CA TRP A 102 -0.93 -30.60 -7.99
C TRP A 102 -1.37 -31.93 -7.36
N GLY A 103 -2.37 -32.60 -7.96
CA GLY A 103 -2.95 -33.84 -7.45
C GLY A 103 -3.55 -33.68 -6.05
N VAL A 104 -4.24 -32.56 -5.80
CA VAL A 104 -4.92 -32.22 -4.53
C VAL A 104 -6.40 -31.90 -4.77
N ASN A 105 -7.21 -31.86 -3.71
CA ASN A 105 -8.62 -31.49 -3.81
C ASN A 105 -8.78 -30.02 -4.26
N GLU A 106 -9.77 -29.77 -5.11
CA GLU A 106 -10.16 -28.44 -5.58
C GLU A 106 -10.43 -27.47 -4.41
N GLY A 107 -10.98 -27.96 -3.30
CA GLY A 107 -11.18 -27.13 -2.10
C GLY A 107 -9.87 -26.58 -1.50
N SER A 108 -8.75 -27.31 -1.62
CA SER A 108 -7.44 -26.91 -1.08
C SER A 108 -6.73 -25.93 -2.02
N ILE A 109 -6.84 -26.13 -3.34
CA ILE A 109 -6.22 -25.26 -4.35
C ILE A 109 -6.85 -23.86 -4.36
N VAL A 110 -8.14 -23.75 -4.02
CA VAL A 110 -8.85 -22.47 -3.95
C VAL A 110 -8.23 -21.53 -2.91
N TYR A 111 -7.86 -22.04 -1.73
CA TYR A 111 -7.16 -21.26 -0.71
C TYR A 111 -5.79 -20.78 -1.18
N TRP A 112 -5.05 -21.63 -1.90
CA TRP A 112 -3.76 -21.26 -2.50
C TRP A 112 -3.93 -20.16 -3.57
N LEU A 113 -4.93 -20.30 -4.45
CA LEU A 113 -5.26 -19.30 -5.48
C LEU A 113 -5.64 -17.95 -4.88
N ASP A 114 -6.41 -17.95 -3.78
CA ASP A 114 -6.79 -16.73 -3.07
C ASP A 114 -5.56 -16.01 -2.50
N VAL A 115 -4.67 -16.74 -1.82
CA VAL A 115 -3.44 -16.16 -1.27
C VAL A 115 -2.52 -15.64 -2.38
N ARG A 116 -2.35 -16.39 -3.47
CA ARG A 116 -1.52 -15.98 -4.61
C ARG A 116 -2.09 -14.76 -5.32
N PHE A 117 -3.41 -14.70 -5.50
CA PHE A 117 -4.07 -13.53 -6.07
C PHE A 117 -3.88 -12.29 -5.19
N VAL A 118 -3.99 -12.43 -3.87
CA VAL A 118 -3.74 -11.32 -2.94
C VAL A 118 -2.28 -10.90 -2.93
N ALA A 119 -1.33 -11.84 -3.04
CA ALA A 119 0.10 -11.52 -3.18
C ALA A 119 0.34 -10.63 -4.41
N GLU A 120 -0.19 -11.01 -5.58
CA GLU A 120 -0.04 -10.24 -6.82
C GLU A 120 -0.74 -8.88 -6.77
N LEU A 121 -1.96 -8.84 -6.23
CA LEU A 121 -2.73 -7.61 -6.08
C LEU A 121 -1.97 -6.61 -5.19
N THR A 122 -1.46 -7.09 -4.06
CA THR A 122 -0.74 -6.26 -3.10
C THR A 122 0.65 -5.87 -3.58
N HIS A 123 1.32 -6.71 -4.37
CA HIS A 123 2.58 -6.36 -5.04
C HIS A 123 2.39 -5.20 -6.03
N THR A 124 1.34 -5.27 -6.85
CA THR A 124 1.00 -4.18 -7.75
C THR A 124 0.64 -2.90 -7.00
N LEU A 125 -0.18 -2.99 -5.95
CA LEU A 125 -0.55 -1.83 -5.11
C LEU A 125 0.65 -1.25 -4.35
N GLY A 126 1.57 -2.09 -3.88
CA GLY A 126 2.78 -1.67 -3.19
C GLY A 126 3.66 -0.75 -4.05
N LYS A 127 3.80 -1.04 -5.34
CA LYS A 127 4.52 -0.16 -6.28
C LYS A 127 3.89 1.23 -6.40
N PHE A 128 2.57 1.33 -6.29
CA PHE A 128 1.89 2.64 -6.34
C PHE A 128 2.15 3.51 -5.12
N ILE A 129 2.39 2.92 -3.94
CA ILE A 129 2.69 3.66 -2.70
C ILE A 129 4.02 4.43 -2.80
N TRP A 130 4.94 4.01 -3.67
CA TRP A 130 6.21 4.70 -3.88
C TRP A 130 6.04 6.12 -4.45
N TYR A 131 5.14 6.33 -5.40
CA TYR A 131 4.94 7.64 -6.05
C TYR A 131 4.65 8.80 -5.08
N PRO A 132 3.66 8.71 -4.17
CA PRO A 132 3.35 9.80 -3.25
C PRO A 132 4.44 9.95 -2.19
N MET A 133 5.12 8.87 -1.81
CA MET A 133 6.18 8.92 -0.81
C MET A 133 7.42 9.63 -1.39
N ALA A 134 7.82 9.30 -2.61
CA ALA A 134 8.88 10.01 -3.33
C ALA A 134 8.50 11.49 -3.57
N SER A 135 7.24 11.75 -3.92
CA SER A 135 6.76 13.13 -4.13
C SER A 135 6.73 13.95 -2.84
N LEU A 136 6.27 13.37 -1.72
CA LEU A 136 6.34 13.99 -0.40
C LEU A 136 7.77 14.24 0.04
N PHE A 137 8.66 13.26 -0.18
CA PHE A 137 10.07 13.41 0.13
C PHE A 137 10.70 14.56 -0.66
N LEU A 138 10.44 14.63 -1.97
CA LEU A 138 10.90 15.71 -2.82
C LEU A 138 10.35 17.07 -2.35
N LEU A 139 9.08 17.12 -1.94
CA LEU A 139 8.44 18.33 -1.41
C LEU A 139 9.07 18.78 -0.09
N VAL A 140 9.37 17.85 0.82
CA VAL A 140 10.05 18.14 2.10
C VAL A 140 11.50 18.56 1.87
N ALA A 141 12.22 17.87 0.98
CA ALA A 141 13.60 18.17 0.64
C ALA A 141 13.73 19.55 -0.02
N ALA A 142 12.85 19.88 -0.97
CA ALA A 142 12.81 21.19 -1.64
C ALA A 142 12.52 22.35 -0.67
N ARG A 143 11.93 22.07 0.50
CA ARG A 143 11.60 23.05 1.52
C ARG A 143 12.53 23.03 2.73
N ASN A 144 13.56 22.18 2.71
CA ASN A 144 14.55 22.17 3.77
C ASN A 144 15.37 23.45 3.71
N ALA A 145 15.72 24.01 4.88
CA ALA A 145 16.48 25.24 5.05
C ALA A 145 17.84 25.27 4.30
N ILE A 146 18.36 24.09 3.92
CA ILE A 146 19.57 23.94 3.09
C ILE A 146 19.35 24.44 1.65
N PHE A 147 18.14 24.27 1.10
CA PHE A 147 17.81 24.61 -0.29
C PHE A 147 17.03 25.93 -0.41
N ASP A 148 16.16 26.21 0.54
CA ASP A 148 15.38 27.46 0.57
C ASP A 148 15.15 27.89 2.03
N ASN A 149 15.47 29.14 2.37
CA ASN A 149 15.27 29.70 3.71
C ASN A 149 13.78 30.09 3.94
N SER A 150 12.89 29.21 3.51
CA SER A 150 11.45 29.36 3.63
C SER A 150 11.03 28.93 5.02
N VAL A 151 10.53 29.87 5.82
CA VAL A 151 10.10 29.62 7.21
C VAL A 151 8.89 28.68 7.18
N PHE A 152 9.02 27.48 7.74
CA PHE A 152 7.91 26.52 7.78
C PHE A 152 6.71 27.12 8.54
N SER A 153 5.59 27.31 7.86
CA SER A 153 4.31 27.51 8.53
C SER A 153 3.92 26.22 9.24
N TYR A 154 3.79 26.26 10.57
CA TYR A 154 3.50 25.08 11.39
C TYR A 154 2.24 24.34 10.91
N GLY A 155 1.22 25.06 10.40
CA GLY A 155 0.01 24.46 9.86
C GLY A 155 0.25 23.55 8.65
N LEU A 156 1.16 23.95 7.74
CA LEU A 156 1.52 23.15 6.58
C LEU A 156 2.33 21.92 6.99
N ALA A 157 3.27 22.05 7.93
CA ALA A 157 4.03 20.93 8.46
C ALA A 157 3.13 19.86 9.09
N ILE A 158 2.14 20.29 9.89
CA ILE A 158 1.14 19.40 10.48
C ILE A 158 0.30 18.70 9.40
N ALA A 159 -0.14 19.43 8.37
CA ALA A 159 -0.89 18.84 7.27
C ALA A 159 -0.07 17.75 6.52
N LEU A 160 1.20 18.03 6.20
CA LEU A 160 2.08 17.04 5.58
C LEU A 160 2.32 15.82 6.48
N ALA A 161 2.51 16.03 7.78
CA ALA A 161 2.65 14.93 8.74
C ALA A 161 1.39 14.04 8.79
N ILE A 162 0.20 14.65 8.77
CA ILE A 162 -1.06 13.91 8.73
C ILE A 162 -1.17 13.10 7.43
N LEU A 163 -0.77 13.65 6.28
CA LEU A 163 -0.76 12.94 5.00
C LEU A 163 0.20 11.75 5.01
N LEU A 164 1.37 11.93 5.62
CA LEU A 164 2.34 10.86 5.81
C LEU A 164 1.74 9.72 6.66
N ILE A 165 1.10 10.05 7.78
CA ILE A 165 0.39 9.07 8.63
C ILE A 165 -0.72 8.35 7.84
N HIS A 166 -1.45 9.05 6.97
CA HIS A 166 -2.47 8.43 6.12
C HIS A 166 -1.88 7.40 5.15
N LEU A 167 -0.70 7.67 4.58
CA LEU A 167 -0.01 6.69 3.74
C LEU A 167 0.42 5.46 4.53
N PHE A 168 1.02 5.66 5.71
CA PHE A 168 1.46 4.56 6.58
C PHE A 168 0.30 3.68 7.05
N THR A 169 -0.82 4.30 7.45
CA THR A 169 -2.01 3.53 7.85
C THR A 169 -2.52 2.69 6.70
N CYS A 170 -2.63 3.25 5.48
CA CYS A 170 -3.08 2.47 4.31
C CYS A 170 -2.20 1.25 4.03
N ALA A 171 -0.88 1.42 4.08
CA ALA A 171 0.05 0.30 3.92
C ALA A 171 -0.12 -0.74 5.03
N PHE A 172 -0.26 -0.30 6.28
CA PHE A 172 -0.42 -1.18 7.44
C PHE A 172 -1.71 -2.00 7.40
N TRP A 173 -2.84 -1.39 7.06
CA TRP A 173 -4.13 -2.08 6.92
C TRP A 173 -4.07 -3.15 5.83
N LEU A 174 -3.49 -2.81 4.67
CA LEU A 174 -3.33 -3.74 3.56
C LEU A 174 -2.45 -4.95 3.92
N GLN A 175 -1.35 -4.73 4.65
CA GLN A 175 -0.49 -5.81 5.14
C GLN A 175 -1.21 -6.71 6.15
N ARG A 176 -1.94 -6.11 7.09
CA ARG A 176 -2.69 -6.90 8.08
C ARG A 176 -3.74 -7.78 7.43
N GLY A 177 -4.49 -7.29 6.45
CA GLY A 177 -5.50 -8.08 5.74
C GLY A 177 -4.89 -9.28 5.01
N ALA A 178 -3.78 -9.06 4.28
CA ALA A 178 -3.07 -10.13 3.59
C ALA A 178 -2.50 -11.19 4.54
N ILE A 179 -1.83 -10.76 5.62
CA ILE A 179 -1.25 -11.66 6.64
C ILE A 179 -2.35 -12.49 7.32
N ALA A 180 -3.49 -11.87 7.65
CA ALA A 180 -4.63 -12.58 8.25
C ALA A 180 -5.20 -13.65 7.31
N MET A 181 -5.34 -13.34 6.02
CA MET A 181 -5.81 -14.30 5.01
C MET A 181 -4.85 -15.48 4.84
N ARG A 182 -3.54 -15.22 4.73
CA ARG A 182 -2.53 -16.29 4.65
C ARG A 182 -2.59 -17.20 5.86
N LYS A 183 -2.69 -16.63 7.07
CA LYS A 183 -2.81 -17.43 8.30
C LYS A 183 -4.06 -18.32 8.28
N LYS A 184 -5.21 -17.79 7.87
CA LYS A 184 -6.46 -18.57 7.75
C LYS A 184 -6.36 -19.67 6.71
N ALA A 185 -5.74 -19.41 5.56
CA ALA A 185 -5.52 -20.41 4.51
C ALA A 185 -4.65 -21.57 5.04
N VAL A 186 -3.53 -21.26 5.70
CA VAL A 186 -2.65 -22.26 6.32
C VAL A 186 -3.38 -23.03 7.43
N ASP A 187 -4.15 -22.36 8.28
CA ASP A 187 -4.95 -23.02 9.34
C ASP A 187 -6.01 -23.97 8.75
N ALA A 188 -6.65 -23.58 7.64
CA ALA A 188 -7.63 -24.40 6.93
C ALA A 188 -6.98 -25.65 6.30
N LEU A 189 -5.83 -25.49 5.64
CA LEU A 189 -5.07 -26.60 5.06
C LEU A 189 -4.52 -27.54 6.15
N ASN A 190 -4.02 -27.00 7.27
CA ASN A 190 -3.60 -27.80 8.43
C ASN A 190 -4.77 -28.56 9.09
N LYS A 191 -5.98 -28.01 9.06
CA LYS A 191 -7.19 -28.72 9.52
C LYS A 191 -7.52 -29.89 8.60
N GLN A 192 -7.42 -29.71 7.27
CA GLN A 192 -7.58 -30.80 6.29
C GLN A 192 -6.52 -31.89 6.47
N LEU A 193 -5.26 -31.49 6.71
CA LEU A 193 -4.16 -32.41 6.96
C LEU A 193 -4.40 -33.28 8.20
N ARG A 194 -4.93 -32.70 9.28
CA ARG A 194 -5.30 -33.44 10.50
C ARG A 194 -6.41 -34.47 10.26
N VAL A 195 -7.40 -34.15 9.44
CA VAL A 195 -8.47 -35.10 9.08
C VAL A 195 -7.91 -36.24 8.24
N LEU A 196 -7.04 -35.96 7.27
CA LEU A 196 -6.41 -37.01 6.44
C LEU A 196 -5.52 -37.94 7.27
N HIS A 197 -4.77 -37.40 8.23
CA HIS A 197 -3.99 -38.20 9.20
C HIS A 197 -4.86 -39.15 10.03
N SER A 198 -6.11 -38.78 10.37
CA SER A 198 -7.01 -39.66 11.12
C SER A 198 -7.67 -40.76 10.30
N THR A 199 -7.62 -40.68 8.96
CA THR A 199 -8.40 -41.55 8.06
C THR A 199 -7.55 -42.61 7.35
N ASN A 200 -6.28 -42.83 7.76
CA ASN A 200 -5.34 -43.77 7.11
C ASN A 200 -5.20 -43.53 5.58
N THR A 201 -5.25 -42.27 5.16
CA THR A 201 -5.15 -41.89 3.75
C THR A 201 -3.69 -41.90 3.27
N SER A 202 -3.50 -42.12 1.96
CA SER A 202 -2.20 -42.18 1.26
C SER A 202 -1.19 -41.11 1.73
N GLU A 203 0.01 -41.53 2.14
CA GLU A 203 1.12 -40.63 2.51
C GLU A 203 1.44 -39.59 1.42
N GLN A 204 1.11 -39.90 0.15
CA GLN A 204 1.32 -39.01 -0.99
C GLN A 204 0.41 -37.78 -0.94
N GLU A 205 -0.85 -37.92 -0.52
CA GLU A 205 -1.77 -36.77 -0.40
C GLU A 205 -1.35 -35.84 0.75
N ILE A 206 -0.84 -36.41 1.84
CA ILE A 206 -0.28 -35.66 2.97
C ILE A 206 0.97 -34.90 2.54
N SER A 207 1.86 -35.52 1.75
CA SER A 207 3.07 -34.86 1.23
C SER A 207 2.73 -33.67 0.32
N ARG A 208 1.81 -33.85 -0.63
CA ARG A 208 1.37 -32.78 -1.54
C ARG A 208 0.73 -31.60 -0.81
N LEU A 209 -0.06 -31.86 0.22
CA LEU A 209 -0.67 -30.81 1.04
C LEU A 209 0.37 -30.04 1.86
N LYS A 210 1.41 -30.72 2.36
CA LYS A 210 2.55 -30.06 3.03
C LYS A 210 3.36 -29.20 2.06
N GLU A 211 3.60 -29.67 0.85
CA GLU A 211 4.26 -28.89 -0.21
C GLU A 211 3.46 -27.63 -0.56
N LEU A 212 2.12 -27.75 -0.65
CA LEU A 212 1.25 -26.59 -0.90
C LEU A 212 1.29 -25.57 0.25
N ILE A 213 1.32 -26.03 1.51
CA ILE A 213 1.48 -25.15 2.68
C ILE A 213 2.85 -24.46 2.66
N ALA A 214 3.91 -25.22 2.39
CA ALA A 214 5.26 -24.68 2.31
C ALA A 214 5.40 -23.63 1.19
N ASP A 215 4.73 -23.83 0.05
CA ASP A 215 4.69 -22.84 -1.02
C ASP A 215 3.99 -21.55 -0.57
N ILE A 216 2.80 -21.65 0.04
CA ILE A 216 2.08 -20.49 0.62
C ILE A 216 2.95 -19.77 1.66
N GLU A 217 3.71 -20.53 2.45
CA GLU A 217 4.58 -19.98 3.47
C GLU A 217 5.83 -19.28 2.88
N ASN A 218 6.30 -19.74 1.73
CA ASN A 218 7.44 -19.15 1.05
C ASN A 218 7.08 -17.95 0.14
N ILE A 219 5.79 -17.67 -0.08
CA ILE A 219 5.37 -16.44 -0.78
C ILE A 219 5.78 -15.22 0.04
N THR A 220 6.80 -14.51 -0.45
CA THR A 220 7.34 -13.28 0.14
C THR A 220 6.95 -12.01 -0.62
N GLU A 221 6.10 -12.14 -1.64
CA GLU A 221 5.75 -11.04 -2.55
C GLU A 221 4.66 -10.12 -2.00
N GLY A 222 4.71 -8.85 -2.41
CA GLY A 222 3.66 -7.86 -2.14
C GLY A 222 3.48 -7.50 -0.67
N ALA A 223 2.27 -7.67 -0.13
CA ALA A 223 1.95 -7.33 1.26
C ALA A 223 2.63 -8.25 2.29
N PHE A 224 3.21 -9.38 1.84
CA PHE A 224 3.92 -10.31 2.73
C PHE A 224 5.36 -9.89 3.02
N THR A 225 5.90 -8.90 2.30
CA THR A 225 7.18 -8.26 2.65
C THR A 225 6.94 -7.12 3.64
N PRO A 226 7.63 -7.04 4.80
CA PRO A 226 7.48 -5.93 5.72
C PRO A 226 7.73 -4.58 5.03
N PHE A 227 6.81 -3.62 5.16
CA PHE A 227 6.89 -2.34 4.43
C PHE A 227 8.19 -1.57 4.75
N MET A 228 8.67 -1.67 5.98
CA MET A 228 9.93 -1.07 6.45
C MET A 228 11.20 -1.76 5.90
N GLN A 229 11.10 -2.99 5.38
CA GLN A 229 12.22 -3.69 4.76
C GLN A 229 12.37 -3.34 3.27
N GLN A 230 11.43 -2.60 2.68
CA GLN A 230 11.56 -2.17 1.30
C GLN A 230 12.74 -1.17 1.19
N PRO A 231 13.77 -1.47 0.36
CA PRO A 231 14.98 -0.65 0.24
C PRO A 231 14.75 0.86 0.10
N PRO A 232 13.74 1.32 -0.67
CA PRO A 232 13.56 2.76 -0.85
C PRO A 232 12.86 3.45 0.34
N VAL A 233 12.06 2.74 1.14
CA VAL A 233 11.51 3.26 2.42
C VAL A 233 12.63 3.46 3.43
N ARG A 234 13.56 2.50 3.49
CA ARG A 234 14.73 2.55 4.37
C ARG A 234 15.67 3.70 3.98
N ALA A 235 15.88 3.93 2.69
CA ALA A 235 16.66 5.06 2.19
C ALA A 235 16.06 6.42 2.62
N VAL A 236 14.74 6.59 2.47
CA VAL A 236 14.05 7.81 2.89
C VAL A 236 14.11 8.00 4.41
N LEU A 237 13.88 6.95 5.19
CA LEU A 237 13.99 6.98 6.65
C LEU A 237 15.42 7.33 7.11
N LEU A 238 16.45 6.78 6.47
CA LEU A 238 17.85 7.07 6.76
C LEU A 238 18.21 8.54 6.50
N ILE A 239 17.74 9.08 5.37
CA ILE A 239 17.95 10.49 5.02
C ILE A 239 17.21 11.40 6.02
N LEU A 240 15.97 11.05 6.38
CA LEU A 240 15.16 11.80 7.35
C LEU A 240 15.69 11.69 8.79
N SER A 241 16.31 10.57 9.17
CA SER A 241 16.86 10.37 10.51
C SER A 241 18.22 11.05 10.71
N GLY A 242 18.73 11.79 9.73
CA GLY A 242 20.04 12.45 9.80
C GLY A 242 21.22 11.48 9.86
N GLY A 243 21.01 10.21 9.49
CA GLY A 243 22.06 9.21 9.43
C GLY A 243 22.94 9.50 8.22
N SER A 244 24.20 9.85 8.46
CA SER A 244 25.22 9.96 7.43
C SER A 244 25.15 8.74 6.50
N GLY A 245 24.88 8.97 5.21
CA GLY A 245 24.68 7.95 4.18
C GLY A 245 25.91 7.09 3.84
N LEU A 246 26.84 6.91 4.78
CA LEU A 246 28.08 6.17 4.62
C LEU A 246 27.89 4.67 4.41
N PRO A 247 26.95 3.94 5.06
CA PRO A 247 26.88 2.49 4.86
C PRO A 247 26.23 2.08 3.52
N PHE A 248 25.72 3.02 2.71
CA PHE A 248 25.15 2.70 1.39
C PHE A 248 26.24 2.61 0.30
N LEU A 249 27.40 3.25 0.49
CA LEU A 249 28.52 3.17 -0.45
C LEU A 249 29.29 1.85 -0.34
N ASP A 250 29.33 1.23 0.85
CA ASP A 250 29.99 -0.06 1.08
C ASP A 250 29.16 -1.27 0.59
N GLN A 251 27.90 -1.09 0.17
CA GLN A 251 27.09 -2.15 -0.42
C GLN A 251 27.01 -2.09 -1.96
N LEU A 252 27.65 -1.10 -2.58
CA LEU A 252 27.71 -0.91 -4.04
C LEU A 252 29.10 -1.22 -4.64
N PHE A 253 30.07 -1.63 -3.83
CA PHE A 253 31.38 -2.14 -4.25
C PHE A 253 31.65 -3.53 -3.66
#